data_AF-A0A847X6A7-F1
#
_entry.id   AF-A0A847X6A7-F1
#
_cell.length_a   1.000
_cell.length_b   1.000
_cell.length_c   1.000
_cell.angle_alpha   90.00
_cell.angle_beta   90.00
_cell.angle_gamma   90.00
#
_symmetry.space_group_name_H-M   'P 1'
#
loop_
_entity.id
_entity.type
_entity.pdbx_description
1 polymer ?
#
loop_
_entity_poly.entity_id
_entity_poly.type
_entity_poly.pdbx_seq_one_letter_code
_entity_poly.pdbx_strand_id
1 'polypeptide(L)'
;MNMTGGFLMMPRWKNTIDYGFYTMGGFNAVPYDPVEDVGAFFGERIMGSNRYATAAAVAELYPKRLQKKIDTVVLADGLNYPDALSSAPFVGQQNAVLLLTDPNKLPKETKEYIKNHNIQKIEILGGEKAVADQIVEEINGITK
;
A
#
# COMPACT_ATOMS: atom_id res chain seq x y z
N MET A 1 -19.67 43.30 17.65
CA MET A 1 -18.59 42.99 16.70
C MET A 1 -18.39 41.48 16.70
N ASN A 2 -18.96 40.80 15.71
CA ASN A 2 -18.86 39.34 15.53
C ASN A 2 -17.64 39.03 14.66
N MET A 3 -16.87 38.00 15.02
CA MET A 3 -16.13 37.17 14.06
C MET A 3 -16.12 35.72 14.58
N THR A 4 -17.18 34.98 14.26
CA THR A 4 -17.15 33.52 14.23
C THR A 4 -16.44 33.10 12.96
N GLY A 5 -15.15 32.77 13.07
CA GLY A 5 -14.36 32.23 11.96
C GLY A 5 -14.82 30.82 11.60
N GLY A 6 -15.86 30.73 10.77
CA GLY A 6 -16.23 29.48 10.11
C GLY A 6 -15.13 29.10 9.11
N PHE A 7 -14.34 28.09 9.44
CA PHE A 7 -13.46 27.44 8.47
C PHE A 7 -14.33 26.73 7.44
N LEU A 8 -14.50 27.36 6.28
CA LEU A 8 -15.31 26.83 5.19
C LEU A 8 -14.57 25.64 4.57
N MET A 9 -14.98 24.41 4.90
CA MET A 9 -14.61 23.25 4.08
C MET A 9 -15.21 23.46 2.68
N MET A 10 -14.38 23.85 1.72
CA MET A 10 -14.79 23.91 0.32
C MET A 10 -14.91 22.48 -0.24
N PRO A 11 -15.97 22.16 -1.00
CA PRO A 11 -16.11 20.86 -1.63
C PRO A 11 -14.96 20.64 -2.63
N ARG A 12 -14.32 19.46 -2.61
CA ARG A 12 -13.37 19.07 -3.66
C ARG A 12 -14.11 19.01 -5.00
N TRP A 13 -13.77 19.90 -5.93
CA TRP A 13 -14.33 19.89 -7.29
C TRP A 13 -13.81 18.67 -8.06
N LYS A 14 -14.65 18.10 -8.93
CA LYS A 14 -14.44 16.80 -9.60
C LYS A 14 -13.21 16.70 -10.51
N ASN A 15 -12.50 17.80 -10.78
CA ASN A 15 -11.41 17.86 -11.78
C ASN A 15 -10.11 18.49 -11.22
N THR A 16 -9.87 18.44 -9.91
CA THR A 16 -8.57 18.87 -9.37
C THR A 16 -7.51 17.83 -9.72
N ILE A 17 -6.48 18.23 -10.47
CA ILE A 17 -5.25 17.44 -10.62
C ILE A 17 -4.62 17.38 -9.22
N ASP A 18 -4.58 16.18 -8.63
CA ASP A 18 -4.02 15.94 -7.29
C ASP A 18 -2.49 16.09 -7.33
N TYR A 19 -1.98 17.33 -7.29
CA TYR A 19 -0.57 17.59 -7.00
C TYR A 19 -0.35 17.32 -5.50
N GLY A 20 0.19 16.15 -5.20
CA GLY A 20 0.56 15.75 -3.84
C GLY A 20 2.00 15.22 -3.83
N PHE A 21 2.81 15.71 -2.89
CA PHE A 21 4.14 15.15 -2.65
C PHE A 21 4.00 13.91 -1.77
N TYR A 22 4.61 12.80 -2.19
CA TYR A 22 4.61 11.56 -1.44
C TYR A 22 6.02 11.18 -1.05
N THR A 23 6.22 11.02 0.25
CA THR A 23 7.43 10.40 0.78
C THR A 23 7.10 8.97 1.14
N MET A 24 7.78 8.00 0.53
CA MET A 24 7.60 6.59 0.86
C MET A 24 8.75 6.09 1.74
N GLY A 25 8.39 5.37 2.81
CA GLY A 25 9.35 4.80 3.74
C GLY A 25 9.56 5.65 5.00
N GLY A 26 10.07 4.99 6.04
CA GLY A 26 10.32 5.62 7.33
C GLY A 26 11.57 6.50 7.36
N PHE A 27 11.73 7.23 8.46
CA PHE A 27 12.83 8.18 8.68
C PHE A 27 14.24 7.57 8.62
N ASN A 28 14.39 6.26 8.83
CA ASN A 28 15.68 5.58 8.65
C ASN A 28 16.07 5.44 7.17
N ALA A 29 15.10 5.41 6.26
CA ALA A 29 15.32 5.30 4.82
C ALA A 29 15.35 6.68 4.14
N VAL A 30 14.39 7.54 4.52
CA VAL A 30 14.31 8.92 4.04
C VAL A 30 14.19 9.84 5.26
N PRO A 31 15.32 10.33 5.80
CA PRO A 31 15.36 11.12 7.03
C PRO A 31 14.60 12.44 6.95
N TYR A 32 14.59 13.04 5.77
CA TYR A 32 13.90 14.29 5.50
C TYR A 32 12.52 14.02 4.89
N ASP A 33 11.51 14.77 5.30
CA ASP A 33 10.20 14.74 4.66
C ASP A 33 9.93 16.03 3.88
N PRO A 34 9.98 16.02 2.54
CA PRO A 34 9.52 17.16 1.75
C PRO A 34 8.08 17.59 2.05
N VAL A 35 7.24 16.69 2.61
CA VAL A 35 5.88 17.01 3.07
C VAL A 35 5.88 18.03 4.21
N GLU A 36 6.94 18.10 5.02
CA GLU A 36 7.07 19.12 6.08
C GLU A 36 7.19 20.54 5.49
N ASP A 37 7.83 20.68 4.33
CA ASP A 37 8.00 21.99 3.67
C ASP A 37 6.75 22.46 2.95
N VAL A 38 6.09 21.55 2.24
CA VAL A 38 4.90 21.86 1.44
C VAL A 38 3.63 21.86 2.29
N GLY A 39 3.71 21.32 3.51
CA GLY A 39 2.60 21.16 4.45
C GLY A 39 1.75 19.93 4.16
N ALA A 40 1.20 19.34 5.23
CA ALA A 40 0.39 18.10 5.19
C ALA A 40 -0.90 18.19 4.36
N PHE A 41 -1.29 19.39 3.91
CA PHE A 41 -2.39 19.56 2.96
C PHE A 41 -1.99 19.17 1.53
N PHE A 42 -0.71 19.33 1.19
CA PHE A 42 -0.17 19.10 -0.16
C PHE A 42 0.73 17.86 -0.25
N GLY A 43 0.80 17.05 0.81
CA GLY A 43 1.60 15.84 0.79
C GLY A 43 1.33 14.90 1.94
N GLU A 44 1.81 13.67 1.80
CA GLU A 44 1.65 12.61 2.78
C GLU A 44 2.88 11.69 2.78
N ARG A 45 3.40 11.36 3.98
CA ARG A 45 4.38 10.29 4.12
C ARG A 45 3.67 8.96 4.34
N ILE A 46 3.98 8.01 3.47
CA ILE A 46 3.48 6.65 3.53
C ILE A 46 4.58 5.77 4.12
N MET A 47 4.38 5.32 5.35
CA MET A 47 5.34 4.47 6.04
C MET A 47 4.65 3.52 7.01
N GLY A 48 5.36 2.45 7.38
CA GLY A 48 5.01 1.58 8.48
C GLY A 48 6.22 1.30 9.38
N SER A 49 5.98 0.58 10.47
CA SER A 49 7.02 0.18 11.43
C SER A 49 8.06 -0.77 10.83
N ASN A 50 7.72 -1.45 9.74
CA ASN A 50 8.58 -2.34 8.99
C ASN A 50 8.21 -2.31 7.49
N ARG A 51 8.90 -3.11 6.67
CA ARG A 51 8.67 -3.18 5.21
C ARG A 51 7.27 -3.71 4.85
N TYR A 52 6.75 -4.66 5.61
CA TYR A 52 5.41 -5.25 5.41
C TYR A 52 4.32 -4.24 5.73
N ALA A 53 4.47 -3.50 6.84
CA ALA A 53 3.59 -2.41 7.23
C ALA A 53 3.61 -1.25 6.21
N THR A 54 4.78 -0.92 5.67
CA THR A 54 4.90 0.11 4.62
C THR A 54 4.20 -0.34 3.33
N ALA A 55 4.38 -1.60 2.91
CA ALA A 55 3.68 -2.15 1.75
C ALA A 55 2.15 -2.13 1.94
N ALA A 56 1.66 -2.53 3.13
CA ALA A 56 0.24 -2.43 3.46
C ALA A 56 -0.28 -0.98 3.44
N ALA A 57 0.48 -0.01 3.96
CA ALA A 57 0.11 1.40 3.91
C ALA A 57 0.00 1.94 2.47
N VAL A 58 0.92 1.54 1.58
CA VAL A 58 0.82 1.87 0.14
C VAL A 58 -0.40 1.21 -0.49
N ALA A 59 -0.67 -0.05 -0.17
CA ALA A 59 -1.82 -0.80 -0.66
C ALA A 59 -3.17 -0.23 -0.18
N GLU A 60 -3.20 0.41 0.99
CA GLU A 60 -4.36 1.15 1.52
C GLU A 60 -4.64 2.46 0.79
N LEU A 61 -3.57 3.14 0.36
CA LEU A 61 -3.68 4.42 -0.31
C LEU A 61 -4.11 4.27 -1.77
N TYR A 62 -3.56 3.27 -2.48
CA TYR A 62 -3.72 3.11 -3.92
C TYR A 62 -5.18 3.04 -4.42
N PRO A 63 -6.09 2.21 -3.84
CA PRO A 63 -7.49 2.17 -4.23
C PRO A 63 -8.20 3.53 -4.07
N LYS A 64 -7.90 4.25 -2.98
CA LYS A 64 -8.49 5.55 -2.64
C LYS A 64 -8.11 6.61 -3.67
N ARG A 65 -6.84 6.60 -4.10
CA ARG A 65 -6.32 7.57 -5.10
C ARG A 65 -6.87 7.31 -6.49
N LEU A 66 -6.97 6.04 -6.89
CA LEU A 66 -7.53 5.69 -8.19
C LEU A 66 -9.06 5.72 -8.21
N GLN A 67 -9.71 5.84 -7.06
CA GLN A 67 -11.16 5.67 -6.90
C GLN A 67 -11.64 4.34 -7.52
N LYS A 68 -10.84 3.30 -7.34
CA LYS A 68 -11.09 1.97 -7.87
C LYS A 68 -11.11 0.95 -6.75
N LYS A 69 -12.01 -0.02 -6.87
CA LYS A 69 -11.94 -1.22 -6.06
C LYS A 69 -10.73 -2.05 -6.55
N ILE A 70 -9.95 -2.54 -5.61
CA ILE A 70 -8.88 -3.49 -5.86
C ILE A 70 -9.30 -4.79 -5.17
N ASP A 71 -9.31 -5.88 -5.93
CA ASP A 71 -9.62 -7.24 -5.45
C ASP A 71 -8.49 -8.24 -5.76
N THR A 72 -7.40 -7.75 -6.37
CA THR A 72 -6.22 -8.53 -6.71
C THR A 72 -5.03 -8.05 -5.89
N VAL A 73 -4.34 -8.99 -5.24
CA VAL A 73 -3.07 -8.77 -4.55
C VAL A 73 -1.97 -9.52 -5.31
N VAL A 74 -0.86 -8.84 -5.53
CA VAL A 74 0.39 -9.47 -5.91
C VAL A 74 1.24 -9.61 -4.65
N LEU A 75 1.78 -10.81 -4.41
CA LEU A 75 2.58 -11.15 -3.25
C LEU A 75 4.01 -11.45 -3.68
N ALA A 76 4.99 -10.84 -3.03
CA ALA A 76 6.41 -11.08 -3.30
C ALA A 76 7.23 -11.22 -2.00
N ASP A 77 8.40 -11.83 -2.09
CA ASP A 77 9.34 -11.94 -0.97
C ASP A 77 9.82 -10.55 -0.51
N GLY A 78 9.60 -10.25 0.76
CA GLY A 78 10.02 -9.02 1.40
C GLY A 78 11.49 -9.02 1.83
N LEU A 79 12.16 -10.17 1.92
CA LEU A 79 13.56 -10.31 2.32
C LEU A 79 14.51 -10.27 1.12
N ASN A 80 14.17 -10.95 0.03
CA ASN A 80 14.91 -10.93 -1.23
C ASN A 80 14.00 -10.40 -2.35
N TYR A 81 14.13 -9.11 -2.66
CA TYR A 81 13.10 -8.33 -3.36
C TYR A 81 13.39 -7.94 -4.85
N PRO A 82 14.18 -8.67 -5.67
CA PRO A 82 14.27 -8.36 -7.09
C PRO A 82 12.94 -8.60 -7.82
N ASP A 83 12.17 -9.60 -7.38
CA ASP A 83 10.85 -9.93 -7.94
C ASP A 83 9.82 -8.86 -7.59
N ALA A 84 9.83 -8.38 -6.34
CA ALA A 84 9.00 -7.25 -5.92
C ALA A 84 9.30 -5.98 -6.74
N LEU A 85 10.58 -5.67 -6.99
CA LEU A 85 10.97 -4.49 -7.76
C LEU A 85 10.57 -4.58 -9.23
N SER A 86 10.79 -5.75 -9.84
CA SER A 86 10.44 -5.98 -11.24
C SER A 86 8.93 -6.16 -11.48
N SER A 87 8.15 -6.43 -10.43
CA SER A 87 6.69 -6.60 -10.51
C SER A 87 5.90 -5.32 -10.79
N ALA A 88 6.47 -4.13 -10.57
CA ALA A 88 5.69 -2.90 -10.52
C ALA A 88 4.83 -2.63 -11.79
N PRO A 89 5.33 -2.82 -13.03
CA PRO A 89 4.51 -2.66 -14.23
C PRO A 89 3.35 -3.66 -14.30
N PHE A 90 3.60 -4.91 -13.88
CA PHE A 90 2.59 -5.97 -13.84
C PHE A 90 1.50 -5.66 -12.82
N VAL A 91 1.87 -5.25 -11.61
CA VAL A 91 0.94 -4.83 -10.55
C VAL A 91 0.03 -3.70 -11.04
N GLY A 92 0.62 -2.68 -11.68
CA GLY A 92 -0.12 -1.57 -12.25
C GLY A 92 -1.10 -2.00 -13.35
N GLN A 93 -0.67 -2.89 -14.27
CA GLN A 93 -1.50 -3.39 -15.36
C GLN A 93 -2.71 -4.20 -14.87
N GLN A 94 -2.55 -4.96 -13.79
CA GLN A 94 -3.63 -5.78 -13.21
C GLN A 94 -4.63 -4.98 -12.37
N ASN A 95 -4.44 -3.67 -12.17
CA ASN A 95 -5.13 -2.91 -11.12
C ASN A 95 -5.04 -3.66 -9.77
N ALA A 96 -3.82 -4.11 -9.43
CA ALA A 96 -3.54 -4.84 -8.19
C ALA A 96 -2.76 -3.96 -7.22
N VAL A 97 -2.56 -4.47 -6.01
CA VAL A 97 -1.59 -3.92 -5.04
C VAL A 97 -0.50 -4.94 -4.76
N LEU A 98 0.71 -4.46 -4.48
CA LEU A 98 1.83 -5.30 -4.06
C LEU A 98 1.89 -5.38 -2.54
N LEU A 99 1.81 -6.58 -1.99
CA LEU A 99 2.14 -6.87 -0.60
C LEU A 99 3.41 -7.72 -0.52
N LEU A 100 4.07 -7.64 0.63
CA LEU A 100 5.28 -8.41 0.91
C LEU A 100 4.98 -9.56 1.87
N THR A 101 5.69 -10.68 1.71
CA THR A 101 5.67 -11.80 2.66
C THR A 101 7.07 -12.16 3.11
N ASP A 102 7.18 -12.85 4.24
CA ASP A 102 8.39 -13.62 4.56
C ASP A 102 8.23 -15.02 3.92
N PRO A 103 9.30 -15.64 3.39
CA PRO A 103 9.24 -16.98 2.82
C PRO A 103 8.63 -18.04 3.72
N ASN A 104 8.79 -17.89 5.05
CA ASN A 104 8.38 -18.90 6.03
C ASN A 104 7.20 -18.45 6.90
N LYS A 105 6.71 -17.22 6.74
CA LYS A 105 5.62 -16.69 7.56
C LYS A 105 4.85 -15.61 6.82
N LEU A 106 3.52 -15.68 6.89
CA LEU A 106 2.68 -14.56 6.47
C LEU A 106 2.76 -13.42 7.50
N PRO A 107 3.28 -12.23 7.15
CA PRO A 107 3.32 -11.09 8.06
C PRO A 107 1.91 -10.66 8.46
N LYS A 108 1.78 -10.15 9.70
CA LYS A 108 0.49 -9.76 10.26
C LYS A 108 -0.19 -8.70 9.39
N GLU A 109 0.58 -7.71 8.95
CA GLU A 109 0.11 -6.57 8.15
C GLU A 109 -0.44 -7.02 6.80
N THR A 110 0.24 -7.96 6.14
CA THR A 110 -0.20 -8.57 4.88
C THR A 110 -1.49 -9.38 5.08
N LYS A 111 -1.53 -10.21 6.13
CA LYS A 111 -2.71 -11.01 6.47
C LYS A 111 -3.93 -10.13 6.77
N GLU A 112 -3.76 -9.07 7.54
CA GLU A 112 -4.83 -8.14 7.90
C GLU A 112 -5.36 -7.40 6.68
N TYR A 113 -4.49 -6.93 5.78
CA TYR A 113 -4.92 -6.31 4.54
C TYR A 113 -5.82 -7.25 3.73
N ILE A 114 -5.36 -8.49 3.48
CA ILE A 114 -6.10 -9.49 2.69
C ILE A 114 -7.48 -9.76 3.31
N LYS A 115 -7.55 -9.97 4.64
CA LYS A 115 -8.80 -10.22 5.35
C LYS A 115 -9.79 -9.06 5.25
N ASN A 116 -9.28 -7.83 5.30
CA ASN A 116 -10.13 -6.64 5.37
C ASN A 116 -10.62 -6.17 3.99
N HIS A 117 -10.01 -6.63 2.88
CA HIS A 117 -10.23 -6.06 1.55
C HIS A 117 -11.03 -6.93 0.54
N ASN A 118 -11.64 -8.04 0.96
CA ASN A 118 -12.40 -8.93 0.05
C ASN A 118 -11.61 -9.27 -1.23
N ILE A 119 -10.36 -9.64 -1.03
CA ILE A 119 -9.44 -10.03 -2.10
C ILE A 119 -9.92 -11.36 -2.69
N GLN A 120 -10.10 -11.35 -4.02
CA GLN A 120 -10.60 -12.49 -4.81
C GLN A 120 -9.46 -13.25 -5.48
N LYS A 121 -8.32 -12.57 -5.72
CA LYS A 121 -7.20 -13.13 -6.46
C LYS A 121 -5.88 -12.74 -5.79
N ILE A 122 -5.02 -13.74 -5.62
CA ILE A 122 -3.66 -13.53 -5.14
C ILE A 122 -2.68 -14.16 -6.13
N GLU A 123 -1.75 -13.36 -6.63
CA GLU A 123 -0.69 -13.79 -7.54
C GLU A 123 0.64 -13.72 -6.83
N ILE A 124 1.37 -14.83 -6.79
CA ILE A 124 2.68 -14.89 -6.15
C ILE A 124 3.74 -14.66 -7.23
N LEU A 125 4.60 -13.66 -7.01
CA LEU A 125 5.75 -13.37 -7.85
C LEU A 125 7.03 -13.75 -7.14
N GLY A 126 7.68 -14.75 -7.72
CA GLY A 126 8.93 -15.36 -7.25
C GLY A 126 8.89 -16.88 -7.46
N GLY A 127 10.03 -17.54 -7.24
CA GLY A 127 10.09 -19.00 -7.27
C GLY A 127 9.42 -19.64 -6.04
N GLU A 128 9.38 -20.96 -5.98
CA GLU A 128 8.85 -21.73 -4.83
C GLU A 128 9.48 -21.35 -3.48
N LYS A 129 10.69 -20.77 -3.51
CA LYS A 129 11.38 -20.25 -2.31
C LYS A 129 10.83 -18.93 -1.78
N ALA A 130 9.99 -18.23 -2.56
CA ALA A 130 9.46 -16.93 -2.17
C ALA A 130 8.29 -17.08 -1.17
N VAL A 131 7.53 -18.17 -1.24
CA VAL A 131 6.36 -18.43 -0.40
C VAL A 131 6.23 -19.93 -0.13
N ALA A 132 6.39 -20.35 1.13
CA ALA A 132 6.17 -21.74 1.53
C ALA A 132 4.69 -22.16 1.38
N ASP A 133 4.45 -23.45 1.10
CA ASP A 133 3.10 -24.01 0.92
C ASP A 133 2.14 -23.71 2.09
N GLN A 134 2.65 -23.72 3.32
CA GLN A 134 1.86 -23.38 4.51
C GLN A 134 1.25 -21.97 4.44
N ILE A 135 1.96 -21.01 3.83
CA ILE A 135 1.46 -19.64 3.64
C ILE A 135 0.35 -19.64 2.59
N VAL A 136 0.49 -20.42 1.53
CA VAL A 136 -0.54 -20.57 0.49
C VAL A 136 -1.82 -21.16 1.08
N GLU A 137 -1.70 -22.18 1.93
CA GLU A 137 -2.84 -22.75 2.68
C GLU A 137 -3.48 -21.70 3.61
N GLU A 138 -2.67 -20.94 4.35
CA GLU A 138 -3.16 -19.87 5.23
C GLU A 138 -3.90 -18.79 4.42
N ILE A 139 -3.39 -18.42 3.25
CA ILE A 139 -3.99 -17.45 2.34
C ILE A 139 -5.35 -17.96 1.83
N ASN A 140 -5.42 -19.21 1.36
CA ASN A 140 -6.65 -19.80 0.86
C ASN A 140 -7.76 -19.84 1.93
N GLY A 141 -7.38 -19.98 3.21
CA GLY A 141 -8.32 -19.93 4.33
C GLY A 141 -8.86 -18.54 4.68
N ILE A 142 -8.26 -17.46 4.15
CA ILE A 142 -8.64 -16.07 4.48
C ILE A 142 -9.19 -15.28 3.30
N THR A 143 -8.95 -15.73 2.06
CA THR A 143 -9.57 -15.19 0.84
C THR A 143 -11.02 -15.66 0.70
N LYS A 144 -11.87 -14.86 0.06
CA LYS A 144 -13.31 -15.12 -0.12
C LYS A 144 -13.69 -15.29 -1.59
#